data_AF-W1Y424-F1
#
_entry.id   AF-W1Y424-F1
#
_cell.length_a   1.000
_cell.length_b   1.000
_cell.length_c   1.000
_cell.angle_alpha   90.00
_cell.angle_beta   90.00
_cell.angle_gamma   90.00
#
_symmetry.space_group_name_H-M   'P 1'
#
loop_
_entity.id
_entity.type
_entity.pdbx_description
1 polymer ?
#
loop_
_entity_poly.entity_id
_entity_poly.type
_entity_poly.pdbx_seq_one_letter_code
_entity_poly.pdbx_strand_id
1 'polypeptide(L)' 'DLNVDAACQVAHAISTHAAENEYDFFTAVDDEKSRAMEEDAGAGMMGTVEFSSATMYRYATVNLDMLVENLGDRDSALR' A
#
# COMPACT_ATOMS: atom_id res chain seq x y z
N ASP A 1 -12.74 -5.17 32.02
CA ASP A 1 -11.72 -4.46 31.23
C ASP A 1 -11.82 -4.96 29.79
N LEU A 2 -11.68 -4.10 28.79
CA LEU A 2 -11.93 -4.43 27.37
C LEU A 2 -10.66 -4.37 26.52
N ASN A 3 -9.52 -3.99 27.11
CA ASN A 3 -8.26 -3.95 26.41
C ASN A 3 -7.68 -5.37 26.28
N VAL A 4 -7.26 -5.73 25.08
CA VAL A 4 -6.60 -7.01 24.78
C VAL A 4 -5.33 -6.71 23.98
N ASP A 5 -4.21 -7.23 24.44
CA ASP A 5 -2.94 -7.08 23.75
C ASP A 5 -2.88 -7.98 22.51
N ALA A 6 -2.35 -7.46 21.40
CA ALA A 6 -2.25 -8.21 20.16
C ALA A 6 -1.13 -9.26 20.23
N ALA A 7 -1.47 -10.52 19.90
CA ALA A 7 -0.51 -11.62 19.84
C ALA A 7 0.39 -11.60 18.58
N CYS A 8 0.08 -10.76 17.59
CA CYS A 8 0.81 -10.65 16.33
C CYS A 8 1.59 -9.33 16.27
N GLN A 9 2.85 -9.41 15.85
CA GLN A 9 3.71 -8.26 15.58
C GLN A 9 4.10 -8.26 14.11
N VAL A 10 4.03 -7.09 13.47
CA VAL A 10 4.42 -6.90 12.07
C VAL A 10 5.54 -5.88 11.98
N ALA A 11 6.54 -6.17 11.15
CA ALA A 11 7.54 -5.19 10.78
C ALA A 11 7.10 -4.44 9.52
N HIS A 12 7.54 -3.19 9.38
CA HIS A 12 7.36 -2.45 8.13
C HIS A 12 8.06 -3.19 6.99
N ALA A 13 7.37 -3.31 5.86
CA ALA A 13 7.94 -3.91 4.67
C ALA A 13 9.04 -3.00 4.11
N ILE A 14 10.17 -3.59 3.74
CA ILE A 14 11.29 -2.90 3.10
C ILE A 14 11.68 -3.63 1.81
N SER A 15 12.30 -2.91 0.87
CA SER A 15 12.86 -3.54 -0.32
C SER A 15 14.08 -4.39 0.03
N THR A 16 14.29 -5.50 -0.69
CA THR A 16 15.48 -6.34 -0.53
C THR A 16 16.72 -5.79 -1.23
N HIS A 17 16.54 -4.71 -2.00
CA HIS A 17 17.58 -4.00 -2.74
C HIS A 17 17.29 -2.50 -2.70
N ALA A 18 18.28 -1.68 -3.06
CA ALA A 18 18.02 -0.27 -3.32
C ALA A 18 17.02 -0.14 -4.47
N ALA A 19 15.97 0.64 -4.26
CA ALA A 19 14.99 0.98 -5.28
C ALA A 19 14.97 2.51 -5.39
N GLU A 20 15.04 3.01 -6.61
CA GLU A 20 14.94 4.42 -6.90
C GLU A 20 13.48 4.77 -7.21
N ASN A 21 13.07 5.98 -6.83
CA ASN A 21 11.75 6.47 -7.18
C ASN A 21 11.77 7.04 -8.59
N GLU A 22 10.76 6.68 -9.36
CA GLU A 22 10.52 7.13 -10.72
C GLU A 22 9.36 8.13 -10.73
N TYR A 23 9.39 9.05 -11.69
CA TYR A 23 8.34 10.05 -11.88
C TYR A 23 7.58 9.75 -13.17
N ASP A 24 6.29 9.46 -13.04
CA ASP A 24 5.37 9.33 -14.16
C ASP A 24 4.74 10.67 -14.48
N PHE A 25 4.89 11.15 -15.72
CA PHE A 25 4.26 12.37 -16.21
C PHE A 25 3.00 12.01 -16.99
N PHE A 26 1.85 12.47 -16.53
CA PHE A 26 0.56 12.14 -17.13
C PHE A 26 -0.29 13.39 -17.36
N THR A 27 -1.23 13.27 -18.29
CA THR A 27 -2.19 14.32 -18.63
C THR A 27 -3.60 13.78 -18.53
N ALA A 28 -4.53 14.58 -18.03
CA ALA A 28 -5.96 14.33 -18.19
C ALA A 28 -6.49 15.18 -19.34
N VAL A 29 -7.01 14.51 -20.37
CA VAL A 29 -7.56 15.15 -21.57
C VAL A 29 -8.99 15.62 -21.29
N ASP A 30 -9.32 16.82 -21.77
CA ASP A 30 -10.67 17.37 -21.78
C ASP A 30 -11.26 17.21 -23.19
N ASP A 31 -12.29 16.37 -23.28
CA ASP A 31 -12.96 16.03 -24.54
C ASP A 31 -13.65 17.25 -25.18
N GLU A 32 -14.14 18.23 -24.41
CA GLU A 32 -14.82 19.41 -24.97
C GLU A 32 -13.82 20.43 -25.51
N LYS A 33 -12.60 20.50 -24.95
CA LYS A 33 -11.51 21.32 -25.52
C LYS A 33 -11.17 20.89 -26.94
N SER A 34 -11.21 19.60 -27.26
CA SER A 34 -10.95 19.09 -28.61
C SER A 34 -11.96 19.55 -29.67
N ARG A 35 -13.09 20.12 -29.24
CA ARG A 35 -14.17 20.66 -30.09
C ARG A 35 -14.14 22.19 -30.17
N ALA A 36 -13.27 22.85 -29.41
CA ALA A 36 -13.07 24.30 -29.47
C ALA A 36 -12.18 24.69 -30.67
N MET A 37 -12.34 25.91 -31.18
CA MET A 37 -11.55 26.43 -32.32
C MET A 37 -10.11 26.82 -31.94
N GLU A 38 -9.72 26.68 -30.66
CA GLU A 38 -8.36 26.97 -30.19
C GLU A 38 -7.44 25.76 -30.38
N GLU A 39 -6.26 25.97 -30.97
CA GLU A 39 -5.25 24.93 -31.19
C GLU A 39 -4.49 24.61 -29.88
N ASP A 40 -4.98 23.63 -29.12
CA ASP A 40 -4.26 23.02 -27.98
C ASP A 40 -4.47 21.49 -28.02
N ALA A 41 -3.52 20.70 -27.51
CA ALA A 41 -3.54 19.24 -27.52
C ALA A 41 -4.62 18.59 -26.63
N GLY A 42 -5.57 19.40 -26.11
CA GLY A 42 -6.72 18.94 -25.35
C GLY A 42 -6.45 18.65 -23.87
N ALA A 43 -5.27 18.95 -23.33
CA ALA A 43 -5.01 18.73 -21.90
C ALA A 43 -5.82 19.71 -21.02
N GLY A 44 -6.64 19.15 -20.12
CA GLY A 44 -7.35 19.88 -19.07
C GLY A 44 -6.55 19.94 -17.76
N MET A 45 -5.66 18.97 -17.51
CA MET A 45 -4.76 18.90 -16.37
C MET A 45 -3.48 18.15 -16.73
N MET A 46 -2.35 18.56 -16.15
CA MET A 46 -1.08 17.82 -16.20
C MET A 46 -0.59 17.55 -14.77
N GLY A 47 0.03 16.40 -14.56
CA GLY A 47 0.52 15.99 -13.25
C GLY A 47 1.77 15.12 -13.33
N THR A 48 2.45 15.00 -12.18
CA THR A 48 3.51 14.02 -11.97
C THR A 48 3.15 13.16 -10.77
N VAL A 49 3.37 11.84 -10.86
CA VAL A 49 3.21 10.90 -9.74
C VAL A 49 4.53 10.17 -9.55
N GLU A 50 4.96 10.10 -8.30
CA GLU A 50 6.12 9.32 -7.91
C GLU A 50 5.70 7.87 -7.66
N PHE A 51 6.42 6.92 -8.24
CA PHE A 51 6.22 5.49 -8.02
C PHE A 51 7.56 4.76 -7.94
N SER A 52 7.58 3.57 -7.36
CA SER A 52 8.73 2.67 -7.44
C SER A 52 8.28 1.22 -7.49
N SER A 53 9.15 0.36 -7.99
CA SER A 53 8.95 -1.08 -8.02
C SER A 53 10.09 -1.78 -7.29
N ALA A 54 9.75 -2.66 -6.35
CA ALA A 54 10.75 -3.36 -5.55
C ALA A 54 10.24 -4.74 -5.10
N THR A 55 11.17 -5.69 -4.96
CA THR A 55 10.89 -6.94 -4.25
C THR A 55 10.86 -6.64 -2.75
N MET A 56 9.68 -6.79 -2.12
CA MET A 56 9.47 -6.45 -0.71
C MET A 56 9.73 -7.64 0.23
N TYR A 57 10.54 -7.41 1.26
CA TYR A 57 10.64 -8.28 2.43
C TYR A 57 9.57 -7.91 3.46
N ARG A 58 8.71 -8.87 3.77
CA ARG A 58 7.66 -8.75 4.80
C ARG A 58 7.96 -9.72 5.93
N TYR A 59 7.84 -9.23 7.16
CA TYR A 59 8.09 -10.02 8.35
C TYR A 59 6.98 -9.82 9.38
N ALA A 60 6.55 -10.93 9.96
CA ALA A 60 5.60 -10.96 11.05
C ALA A 60 5.94 -12.10 12.00
N THR A 61 5.61 -11.92 13.27
CA THR A 61 5.72 -12.94 14.31
C THR A 61 4.41 -13.07 15.06
N VAL A 62 4.15 -14.29 15.53
CA VAL A 62 2.98 -14.60 16.35
C VAL A 62 3.47 -15.20 17.66
N ASN A 63 3.05 -14.60 18.77
CA ASN A 63 3.20 -15.18 20.10
C ASN A 63 2.07 -16.19 20.32
N LEU A 64 2.40 -17.49 20.25
CA LEU A 64 1.41 -18.56 20.36
C LEU A 64 0.77 -18.64 21.75
N ASP A 65 1.54 -18.37 22.82
CA ASP A 65 1.01 -18.43 24.18
C ASP A 65 -0.04 -17.32 24.40
N MET A 66 0.27 -16.09 23.97
CA MET A 66 -0.67 -14.96 24.03
C MET A 66 -1.86 -15.16 23.10
N LEU A 67 -1.68 -15.81 21.95
CA LEU A 67 -2.79 -16.14 21.05
C LEU A 67 -3.77 -17.12 21.70
N VAL A 68 -3.27 -18.16 22.37
CA VAL A 68 -4.11 -19.11 23.11
C VAL A 68 -4.84 -18.41 24.27
N GLU A 69 -4.14 -17.54 25.00
CA GLU A 69 -4.73 -16.73 26.07
C GLU A 69 -5.88 -15.86 25.56
N ASN A 70 -5.66 -15.13 24.46
CA ASN A 70 -6.66 -14.24 23.86
C ASN A 70 -7.89 -14.98 23.33
N LEU A 71 -7.72 -16.22 22.84
CA LEU A 71 -8.81 -17.04 22.31
C LEU A 71 -9.52 -17.88 23.39
N GLY A 72 -8.90 -18.06 24.56
CA GLY A 72 -9.45 -18.84 25.68
C GLY A 72 -9.55 -20.35 25.43
N ASP A 73 -9.15 -20.83 24.26
CA ASP A 73 -9.16 -22.23 23.87
C ASP A 73 -7.99 -22.55 22.94
N ARG A 74 -7.24 -23.60 23.29
CA ARG A 74 -6.06 -24.03 22.54
C ARG A 74 -6.42 -24.63 21.19
N ASP A 75 -7.55 -25.32 21.07
CA ASP A 75 -7.98 -25.92 19.81
C ASP A 75 -8.35 -24.83 18.80
N SER A 76 -8.85 -23.69 19.28
CA SER A 76 -9.13 -22.50 18.46
C SER A 76 -7.87 -21.81 17.94
N ALA A 77 -6.74 -21.87 18.67
CA ALA A 77 -5.47 -21.31 18.22
C ALA A 77 -4.70 -22.19 17.21
N LEU A 78 -5.10 -23.46 17.06
CA LEU A 78 -4.45 -24.44 16.17
C LEU A 78 -5.13 -24.58 14.79
N ARG A 79 -6.27 -23.91 14.59
CA ARG A 79 -7.07 -23.93 13.36
C ARG A 79 -6.76 -22.75 12.45
#